data_AF-N1WLP0-F1
#
_entry.id   AF-N1WLP0-F1
#
_cell.length_a   1.000
_cell.length_b   1.000
_cell.length_c   1.000
_cell.angle_alpha   90.00
_cell.angle_beta   90.00
_cell.angle_gamma   90.00
#
_symmetry.space_group_name_H-M   'P 1'
#
loop_
_entity.id
_entity.type
_entity.pdbx_description
1 polymer ?
#
loop_
_entity_poly.entity_id
_entity_poly.type
_entity_poly.pdbx_seq_one_letter_code
_entity_poly.pdbx_strand_id
1 'polypeptide(L)'
;MAKIRDFVDQDRPIQMEYFDFLDALETLSEIQIEKKLRKMILKDPYFFDPYMNLYQLLQEQDQYEEAEILLDYGFGLALNLILDDDGSWPDEFLWGFTENRHILRIVYKKAIGLWIKLEFVMALDLFRKLFSCNPEDQLGARYLILAIRKNMTFEEYDNKFDSDSGGLQEEKWFQKFRKEFPEEFEE
;
A
#
# COMPACT_ATOMS: atom_id res chain seq x y z
N MET A 1 1.94 6.42 31.23
CA MET A 1 1.84 5.79 29.89
C MET A 1 1.08 6.77 29.02
N ALA A 2 1.64 7.15 27.87
CA ALA A 2 0.90 7.94 26.89
C ALA A 2 -0.30 7.11 26.39
N LYS A 3 -1.40 7.76 26.06
CA LYS A 3 -2.57 7.10 25.48
C LYS A 3 -2.21 6.69 24.04
N ILE A 4 -2.38 5.41 23.70
CA ILE A 4 -2.20 4.91 22.33
C ILE A 4 -3.18 5.65 21.41
N ARG A 5 -2.69 6.10 20.25
CA ARG A 5 -3.47 6.78 19.21
C ARG A 5 -3.87 5.79 18.14
N ASP A 6 -5.04 5.19 18.31
CA ASP A 6 -5.60 4.23 17.39
C ASP A 6 -6.32 4.96 16.25
N PHE A 7 -6.13 4.50 15.01
CA PHE A 7 -6.87 4.97 13.84
C PHE A 7 -7.73 3.87 13.23
N VAL A 8 -9.02 4.18 13.08
CA VAL A 8 -9.98 3.41 12.30
C VAL A 8 -10.75 4.39 11.42
N ASP A 9 -10.70 4.19 10.11
CA ASP A 9 -11.48 5.00 9.17
C ASP A 9 -12.98 4.77 9.37
N GLN A 10 -13.79 5.71 8.91
CA GLN A 10 -15.25 5.57 8.93
C GLN A 10 -15.71 4.50 7.92
N ASP A 11 -16.90 3.95 8.14
CA ASP A 11 -17.58 3.17 7.12
C ASP A 11 -17.87 4.04 5.89
N ARG A 12 -17.57 3.51 4.71
CA ARG A 12 -17.69 4.23 3.44
C ARG A 12 -18.70 3.52 2.55
N PRO A 13 -19.91 4.09 2.35
CA PRO A 13 -20.96 3.44 1.55
C PRO A 13 -20.55 3.10 0.11
N ILE A 14 -19.54 3.80 -0.44
CA ILE A 14 -18.99 3.53 -1.77
C ILE A 14 -18.32 2.14 -1.85
N GLN A 15 -17.88 1.58 -0.73
CA GLN A 15 -17.19 0.30 -0.67
C GLN A 15 -18.05 -0.84 -1.23
N MET A 16 -19.36 -0.84 -0.95
CA MET A 16 -20.27 -1.83 -1.51
C MET A 16 -20.43 -1.67 -3.03
N GLU A 17 -20.55 -0.43 -3.52
CA GLU A 17 -20.60 -0.17 -4.98
C GLU A 17 -19.30 -0.59 -5.67
N TYR A 18 -18.17 -0.46 -4.98
CA TYR A 18 -16.88 -0.94 -5.48
C TYR A 18 -16.79 -2.47 -5.52
N PHE A 19 -17.30 -3.19 -4.51
CA PHE A 19 -17.38 -4.65 -4.57
C PHE A 19 -18.30 -5.14 -5.70
N ASP A 20 -19.47 -4.52 -5.88
CA ASP A 20 -20.36 -4.83 -7.01
C ASP A 20 -19.67 -4.55 -8.36
N PHE A 21 -18.78 -3.55 -8.42
CA PHE A 21 -17.97 -3.27 -9.60
C PHE A 21 -16.92 -4.36 -9.85
N LEU A 22 -16.24 -4.84 -8.82
CA LEU A 22 -15.27 -5.94 -8.95
C LEU A 22 -15.93 -7.20 -9.50
N ASP A 23 -17.13 -7.54 -9.02
CA ASP A 23 -17.92 -8.68 -9.51
C ASP A 23 -18.33 -8.54 -10.99
N ALA A 24 -18.40 -7.32 -11.50
CA ALA A 24 -18.78 -7.04 -12.89
C ALA A 24 -17.60 -6.88 -13.85
N LEU A 25 -16.34 -6.88 -13.37
CA LEU A 25 -15.15 -6.51 -14.16
C LEU A 25 -15.05 -7.25 -15.49
N GLU A 26 -15.25 -8.57 -15.50
CA GLU A 26 -15.11 -9.42 -16.69
C GLU A 26 -16.09 -9.06 -17.82
N THR A 27 -17.16 -8.33 -17.51
CA THR A 27 -18.20 -7.93 -18.47
C THR A 27 -18.02 -6.51 -19.02
N LEU A 28 -17.09 -5.74 -18.46
CA LEU A 28 -16.88 -4.34 -18.78
C LEU A 28 -15.70 -4.18 -19.75
N SER A 29 -15.85 -3.27 -20.71
CA SER A 29 -14.70 -2.81 -21.49
C SER A 29 -13.81 -1.89 -20.65
N GLU A 30 -12.53 -1.76 -21.01
CA GLU A 30 -11.59 -0.85 -20.34
C GLU A 30 -12.14 0.59 -20.20
N ILE A 31 -12.77 1.12 -21.25
CA ILE A 31 -13.40 2.46 -21.21
C ILE A 31 -14.51 2.54 -20.14
N GLN A 32 -15.29 1.45 -19.97
CA GLN A 32 -16.33 1.40 -18.95
C GLN A 32 -15.74 1.27 -17.54
N ILE A 33 -14.66 0.49 -17.41
CA ILE A 33 -13.90 0.33 -16.17
C ILE A 33 -13.36 1.69 -15.72
N GLU A 34 -12.60 2.38 -16.58
CA GLU A 34 -12.01 3.69 -16.30
C GLU A 34 -13.08 4.70 -15.89
N LYS A 35 -14.18 4.79 -16.65
CA LYS A 35 -15.29 5.72 -16.37
C LYS A 35 -15.94 5.44 -15.01
N LYS A 36 -16.11 4.17 -14.64
CA LYS A 36 -16.68 3.77 -13.34
C LYS A 36 -15.73 4.12 -12.21
N LEU A 37 -14.44 3.80 -12.34
CA LEU A 37 -13.42 4.13 -11.33
C LEU A 37 -13.34 5.64 -11.08
N ARG A 38 -13.23 6.46 -12.14
CA ARG A 38 -13.24 7.92 -12.02
C ARG A 38 -14.51 8.44 -11.35
N LYS A 39 -15.67 7.85 -11.65
CA LYS A 39 -16.93 8.22 -11.01
C LYS A 39 -16.95 7.89 -9.51
N MET A 40 -16.38 6.73 -9.11
CA MET A 40 -16.26 6.36 -7.70
C MET A 40 -15.35 7.33 -6.95
N ILE A 41 -14.20 7.67 -7.53
CA ILE A 41 -13.26 8.67 -6.99
C ILE A 41 -13.95 10.03 -6.79
N LEU A 42 -14.75 10.48 -7.76
CA LEU A 42 -15.50 11.73 -7.63
C LEU A 42 -16.59 11.66 -6.56
N LYS A 43 -17.17 10.49 -6.30
CA LYS A 43 -18.24 10.29 -5.32
C LYS A 43 -17.69 10.22 -3.89
N ASP A 44 -16.54 9.58 -3.70
CA ASP A 44 -15.80 9.59 -2.44
C ASP A 44 -14.28 9.60 -2.72
N PRO A 45 -13.65 10.79 -2.68
CA PRO A 45 -12.20 10.92 -2.91
C PRO A 45 -11.32 10.27 -1.85
N TYR A 46 -11.89 9.90 -0.70
CA TYR A 46 -11.16 9.34 0.43
C TYR A 46 -11.32 7.82 0.51
N PHE A 47 -11.93 7.19 -0.49
CA PHE A 47 -11.91 5.74 -0.68
C PHE A 47 -10.91 5.38 -1.78
N PHE A 48 -9.83 4.69 -1.41
CA PHE A 48 -8.63 4.63 -2.26
C PHE A 48 -8.53 3.40 -3.17
N ASP A 49 -9.33 2.36 -2.96
CA ASP A 49 -9.29 1.17 -3.82
C ASP A 49 -9.55 1.51 -5.31
N PRO A 50 -10.48 2.41 -5.70
CA PRO A 50 -10.63 2.85 -7.09
C PRO A 50 -9.38 3.54 -7.68
N TYR A 51 -8.59 4.24 -6.86
CA TYR A 51 -7.34 4.86 -7.30
C TYR A 51 -6.33 3.78 -7.69
N MET A 52 -6.27 2.69 -6.94
CA MET A 52 -5.36 1.57 -7.17
C MET A 52 -5.65 0.85 -8.49
N ASN A 53 -6.92 0.54 -8.78
CA ASN A 53 -7.27 -0.08 -10.06
C ASN A 53 -7.10 0.88 -11.24
N LEU A 54 -7.42 2.16 -11.06
CA LEU A 54 -7.25 3.14 -12.14
C LEU A 54 -5.77 3.39 -12.42
N TYR A 55 -4.93 3.45 -11.38
CA TYR A 55 -3.48 3.49 -11.53
C TYR A 55 -3.00 2.32 -12.39
N GLN A 56 -3.44 1.10 -12.08
CA GLN A 56 -3.02 -0.09 -12.82
C GLN A 56 -3.50 -0.05 -14.28
N LEU A 57 -4.77 0.31 -14.52
CA LEU A 57 -5.31 0.43 -15.87
C LEU A 57 -4.54 1.47 -16.71
N LEU A 58 -4.19 2.61 -16.11
CA LEU A 58 -3.39 3.65 -16.78
C LEU A 58 -1.97 3.16 -17.09
N GLN A 59 -1.35 2.35 -16.22
CA GLN A 59 -0.04 1.75 -16.50
C GLN A 59 -0.12 0.76 -17.67
N GLU A 60 -1.17 -0.07 -17.71
CA GLU A 60 -1.42 -1.02 -18.81
C GLU A 60 -1.66 -0.32 -20.16
N GLN A 61 -2.10 0.94 -20.12
CA GLN A 61 -2.32 1.81 -21.28
C GLN A 61 -1.12 2.73 -21.60
N ASP A 62 0.04 2.48 -20.99
CA ASP A 62 1.26 3.29 -21.12
C ASP A 62 1.09 4.77 -20.69
N GLN A 63 0.04 5.09 -19.92
CA GLN A 63 -0.25 6.43 -19.39
C GLN A 63 0.45 6.66 -18.05
N TYR A 64 1.76 6.43 -18.01
CA TYR A 64 2.57 6.42 -16.78
C TYR A 64 2.50 7.74 -16.00
N GLU A 65 2.58 8.89 -16.67
CA GLU A 65 2.55 10.20 -16.01
C GLU A 65 1.21 10.44 -15.30
N GLU A 66 0.09 10.11 -15.96
CA GLU A 66 -1.24 10.26 -15.35
C GLU A 66 -1.43 9.30 -14.17
N ALA A 67 -0.96 8.06 -14.31
CA ALA A 67 -0.99 7.08 -13.23
C ALA A 67 -0.23 7.59 -11.99
N GLU A 68 0.97 8.12 -12.17
CA GLU A 68 1.77 8.66 -11.06
C GLU A 68 1.09 9.86 -10.38
N ILE A 69 0.55 10.80 -11.17
CA ILE A 69 -0.21 11.94 -10.63
C ILE A 69 -1.41 11.46 -9.81
N LEU A 70 -2.12 10.43 -10.29
CA LEU A 70 -3.26 9.85 -9.60
C LEU A 70 -2.86 9.19 -8.27
N LEU A 71 -1.79 8.40 -8.28
CA LEU A 71 -1.28 7.74 -7.08
C LEU A 71 -0.80 8.76 -6.04
N ASP A 72 -0.06 9.78 -6.47
CA ASP A 72 0.42 10.84 -5.59
C ASP A 72 -0.72 11.66 -4.99
N TYR A 73 -1.76 11.94 -5.77
CA TYR A 73 -2.94 12.62 -5.28
C TYR A 73 -3.68 11.79 -4.22
N GLY A 74 -3.95 10.51 -4.49
CA GLY A 74 -4.59 9.61 -3.54
C GLY A 74 -3.75 9.39 -2.27
N PHE A 75 -2.44 9.24 -2.41
CA PHE A 75 -1.51 9.15 -1.29
C PHE A 75 -1.52 10.42 -0.41
N GLY A 76 -1.53 11.61 -1.03
CA GLY A 76 -1.65 12.87 -0.29
C GLY A 76 -2.94 12.96 0.52
N LEU A 77 -4.07 12.52 -0.05
CA LEU A 77 -5.34 12.44 0.67
C LEU A 77 -5.31 11.41 1.81
N ALA A 78 -4.65 10.27 1.60
CA ALA A 78 -4.48 9.25 2.64
C ALA A 78 -3.67 9.80 3.82
N LEU A 79 -2.59 10.54 3.57
CA LEU A 79 -1.83 11.20 4.62
C LEU A 79 -2.69 12.21 5.40
N ASN A 80 -3.51 13.01 4.70
CA ASN A 80 -4.41 13.96 5.37
C ASN A 80 -5.46 13.30 6.28
N LEU A 81 -5.78 12.01 6.06
CA LEU A 81 -6.68 11.28 6.93
C LEU A 81 -6.00 10.75 8.19
N ILE A 82 -4.77 10.24 8.06
CA ILE A 82 -4.12 9.47 9.12
C ILE A 82 -3.20 10.32 10.01
N LEU A 83 -2.69 11.44 9.49
CA LEU A 83 -1.79 12.30 10.26
C LEU A 83 -2.57 13.17 11.24
N ASP A 84 -2.06 13.31 12.46
CA ASP A 84 -2.55 14.30 13.41
C ASP A 84 -2.06 15.73 13.07
N ASP A 85 -2.48 16.70 13.89
CA ASP A 85 -2.13 18.12 13.73
C ASP A 85 -0.61 18.39 13.73
N ASP A 86 0.18 17.50 14.33
CA ASP A 86 1.64 17.58 14.38
C ASP A 86 2.31 16.82 13.22
N GLY A 87 1.53 16.23 12.32
CA GLY A 87 2.02 15.44 11.19
C GLY A 87 2.52 14.04 11.58
N SER A 88 2.07 13.52 12.74
CA SER A 88 2.48 12.22 13.25
C SER A 88 1.51 11.12 12.82
N TRP A 89 2.05 9.95 12.52
CA TRP A 89 1.26 8.74 12.23
C TRP A 89 0.54 8.24 13.49
N PRO A 90 -0.57 7.50 13.33
CA PRO A 90 -1.20 6.81 14.44
C PRO A 90 -0.24 5.74 15.00
N ASP A 91 -0.39 5.45 16.30
CA ASP A 91 0.37 4.40 16.95
C ASP A 91 -0.15 3.02 16.53
N GLU A 92 -1.47 2.89 16.32
CA GLU A 92 -2.12 1.69 15.79
C GLU A 92 -2.96 2.00 14.56
N PHE A 93 -2.71 1.26 13.48
CA PHE A 93 -3.40 1.36 12.20
C PHE A 93 -3.53 -0.04 11.58
N LEU A 94 -4.42 -0.82 12.18
CA LEU A 94 -4.47 -2.27 11.98
C LEU A 94 -5.18 -2.65 10.69
N TRP A 95 -4.62 -3.63 9.97
CA TRP A 95 -5.23 -4.26 8.79
C TRP A 95 -6.53 -5.03 9.09
N GLY A 96 -6.71 -5.45 10.35
CA GLY A 96 -7.89 -6.19 10.80
C GLY A 96 -9.20 -5.45 10.53
N PHE A 97 -9.19 -4.12 10.64
CA PHE A 97 -10.31 -3.26 10.27
C PHE A 97 -10.41 -3.11 8.76
N THR A 98 -11.55 -3.51 8.20
CA THR A 98 -11.83 -3.42 6.76
C THR A 98 -11.76 -2.00 6.22
N GLU A 99 -12.14 -1.05 7.06
CA GLU A 99 -12.17 0.40 6.84
C GLU A 99 -10.75 0.95 6.63
N ASN A 100 -9.74 0.33 7.24
CA ASN A 100 -8.34 0.78 7.10
C ASN A 100 -7.66 0.28 5.82
N ARG A 101 -8.16 -0.82 5.22
CA ARG A 101 -7.40 -1.57 4.21
C ARG A 101 -7.14 -0.76 2.93
N HIS A 102 -8.10 0.04 2.48
CA HIS A 102 -7.94 0.85 1.26
C HIS A 102 -6.84 1.91 1.44
N ILE A 103 -6.75 2.51 2.62
CA ILE A 103 -5.72 3.49 2.99
C ILE A 103 -4.34 2.82 3.10
N LEU A 104 -4.26 1.69 3.82
CA LEU A 104 -3.02 0.92 3.95
C LEU A 104 -2.47 0.49 2.58
N ARG A 105 -3.34 0.06 1.66
CA ARG A 105 -2.96 -0.34 0.29
C ARG A 105 -2.38 0.79 -0.53
N ILE A 106 -2.97 1.99 -0.49
CA ILE A 106 -2.45 3.11 -1.29
C ILE A 106 -1.10 3.61 -0.78
N VAL A 107 -0.89 3.62 0.56
CA VAL A 107 0.44 3.90 1.14
C VAL A 107 1.44 2.83 0.71
N TYR A 108 1.09 1.55 0.82
CA TYR A 108 1.94 0.45 0.40
C TYR A 108 2.32 0.58 -1.08
N LYS A 109 1.36 0.88 -1.96
CA LYS A 109 1.61 1.07 -3.39
C LYS A 109 2.54 2.24 -3.66
N LYS A 110 2.37 3.35 -2.94
CA LYS A 110 3.29 4.50 -3.04
C LYS A 110 4.70 4.10 -2.64
N ALA A 111 4.87 3.35 -1.55
CA ALA A 111 6.17 2.87 -1.10
C ALA A 111 6.86 1.96 -2.15
N ILE A 112 6.10 1.08 -2.80
CA ILE A 112 6.60 0.28 -3.94
C ILE A 112 7.02 1.18 -5.10
N GLY A 113 6.23 2.18 -5.46
CA GLY A 113 6.57 3.13 -6.53
C GLY A 113 7.86 3.91 -6.26
N LEU A 114 8.07 4.34 -5.02
CA LEU A 114 9.34 4.96 -4.59
C LEU A 114 10.51 3.99 -4.73
N TRP A 115 10.32 2.72 -4.36
CA TRP A 115 11.37 1.71 -4.47
C TRP A 115 11.74 1.39 -5.93
N ILE A 116 10.75 1.28 -6.82
CA ILE A 116 10.95 1.12 -8.27
C ILE A 116 11.78 2.28 -8.83
N LYS A 117 11.55 3.51 -8.36
CA LYS A 117 12.31 4.72 -8.73
C LYS A 117 13.69 4.82 -8.05
N LEU A 118 14.11 3.79 -7.30
CA LEU A 118 15.35 3.75 -6.53
C LEU A 118 15.43 4.80 -5.41
N GLU A 119 14.29 5.31 -4.97
CA GLU A 119 14.17 6.26 -3.86
C GLU A 119 14.15 5.52 -2.51
N PHE A 120 15.17 4.70 -2.28
CA PHE A 120 15.25 3.74 -1.19
C PHE A 120 14.97 4.32 0.20
N VAL A 121 15.46 5.54 0.48
CA VAL A 121 15.28 6.20 1.78
C VAL A 121 13.80 6.49 2.05
N MET A 122 13.08 6.99 1.04
CA MET A 122 11.66 7.35 1.18
C MET A 122 10.78 6.10 1.19
N ALA A 123 11.09 5.10 0.35
CA ALA A 123 10.41 3.81 0.38
C ALA A 123 10.55 3.12 1.76
N LEU A 124 11.78 3.07 2.28
CA LEU A 124 12.08 2.47 3.58
C LEU A 124 11.36 3.19 4.73
N ASP A 125 11.28 4.52 4.71
CA ASP A 125 10.54 5.29 5.71
C ASP A 125 9.04 4.91 5.74
N LEU A 126 8.40 4.80 4.56
CA LEU A 126 7.00 4.38 4.49
C LEU A 126 6.79 2.93 4.92
N PHE A 127 7.66 2.00 4.52
CA PHE A 127 7.53 0.61 4.95
C PHE A 127 7.73 0.46 6.46
N ARG A 128 8.66 1.19 7.06
CA ARG A 128 8.84 1.22 8.52
C ARG A 128 7.60 1.75 9.23
N LYS A 129 7.00 2.83 8.73
CA LYS A 129 5.75 3.38 9.28
C LYS A 129 4.61 2.37 9.20
N LEU A 130 4.43 1.71 8.05
CA LEU A 130 3.43 0.65 7.87
C LEU A 130 3.68 -0.54 8.82
N PHE A 131 4.94 -0.92 9.03
CA PHE A 131 5.30 -2.01 9.91
C PHE A 131 5.05 -1.65 11.39
N SER A 132 5.43 -0.43 11.81
CA SER A 132 5.28 0.00 13.20
C SER A 132 3.82 0.15 13.64
N CYS A 133 2.94 0.63 12.77
CA CYS A 133 1.53 0.84 13.12
C CYS A 133 0.67 -0.43 12.94
N ASN A 134 1.22 -1.51 12.36
CA ASN A 134 0.50 -2.76 12.13
C ASN A 134 1.41 -3.96 12.46
N PRO A 135 1.58 -4.30 13.76
CA PRO A 135 2.61 -5.23 14.22
C PRO A 135 2.43 -6.68 13.73
N GLU A 136 1.19 -7.07 13.38
CA GLU A 136 0.91 -8.37 12.76
C GLU A 136 1.40 -8.46 11.30
N ASP A 137 1.75 -7.31 10.71
CA ASP A 137 2.39 -7.15 9.41
C ASP A 137 1.77 -8.01 8.29
N GLN A 138 0.44 -7.94 8.18
CA GLN A 138 -0.30 -8.65 7.13
C GLN A 138 0.03 -8.15 5.72
N LEU A 139 0.61 -6.95 5.60
CA LEU A 139 1.12 -6.40 4.35
C LEU A 139 2.50 -6.96 3.97
N GLY A 140 3.21 -7.61 4.88
CA GLY A 140 4.56 -8.12 4.64
C GLY A 140 5.63 -7.03 4.50
N ALA A 141 5.42 -5.85 5.11
CA ALA A 141 6.35 -4.74 5.08
C ALA A 141 7.75 -5.12 5.61
N ARG A 142 7.84 -6.07 6.56
CA ARG A 142 9.14 -6.55 7.08
C ARG A 142 10.05 -7.14 6.00
N TYR A 143 9.47 -7.81 4.99
CA TYR A 143 10.24 -8.41 3.91
C TYR A 143 10.83 -7.34 2.99
N LEU A 144 10.04 -6.31 2.70
CA LEU A 144 10.41 -5.17 1.86
C LEU A 144 11.48 -4.32 2.53
N ILE A 145 11.35 -4.08 3.84
CA ILE A 145 12.39 -3.44 4.68
C ILE A 145 13.69 -4.22 4.53
N LEU A 146 13.68 -5.54 4.76
CA LEU A 146 14.89 -6.36 4.67
C LEU A 146 15.50 -6.32 3.26
N ALA A 147 14.68 -6.34 2.21
CA ALA A 147 15.13 -6.30 0.82
C ALA A 147 15.86 -4.99 0.51
N ILE A 148 15.28 -3.85 0.91
CA ILE A 148 15.92 -2.55 0.77
C ILE A 148 17.22 -2.48 1.60
N ARG A 149 17.23 -3.00 2.83
CA ARG A 149 18.44 -3.05 3.68
C ARG A 149 19.55 -3.94 3.10
N LYS A 150 19.17 -4.93 2.28
CA LYS A 150 20.10 -5.77 1.50
C LYS A 150 20.47 -5.15 0.15
N ASN A 151 20.08 -3.89 -0.12
CA ASN A 151 20.30 -3.16 -1.37
C ASN A 151 19.69 -3.83 -2.61
N MET A 152 18.58 -4.54 -2.44
CA MET A 152 17.85 -5.11 -3.58
C MET A 152 17.02 -4.02 -4.26
N THR A 153 16.96 -4.04 -5.59
CA THR A 153 15.91 -3.32 -6.32
C THR A 153 14.58 -4.05 -6.14
N PHE A 154 13.46 -3.36 -6.43
CA PHE A 154 12.15 -4.02 -6.42
C PHE A 154 12.12 -5.18 -7.43
N GLU A 155 12.68 -4.99 -8.62
CA GLU A 155 12.75 -6.03 -9.66
C GLU A 155 13.56 -7.25 -9.22
N GLU A 156 14.70 -7.08 -8.55
CA GLU A 156 15.49 -8.19 -8.01
C GLU A 156 14.73 -8.97 -6.92
N TYR A 157 13.97 -8.26 -6.09
CA TYR A 157 13.15 -8.86 -5.05
C TYR A 157 11.96 -9.61 -5.63
N ASP A 158 11.22 -8.98 -6.53
CA ASP A 158 10.04 -9.54 -7.19
C ASP A 158 10.44 -10.82 -7.95
N ASN A 159 11.44 -10.76 -8.83
CA ASN A 159 11.94 -11.93 -9.56
C ASN A 159 12.42 -13.08 -8.65
N LYS A 160 12.90 -12.77 -7.45
CA LYS A 160 13.39 -13.78 -6.51
C LYS A 160 12.25 -14.54 -5.83
N PHE A 161 11.11 -13.89 -5.63
CA PHE A 161 10.00 -14.45 -4.86
C PHE A 161 8.72 -14.64 -5.69
N ASP A 162 8.69 -14.24 -6.96
CA ASP A 162 7.60 -14.47 -7.91
C ASP A 162 7.51 -15.95 -8.32
N SER A 163 6.96 -16.77 -7.44
CA SER A 163 6.69 -18.19 -7.68
C SER A 163 5.60 -18.73 -6.76
N ASP A 164 5.02 -19.89 -7.10
CA ASP A 164 4.02 -20.60 -6.27
C ASP A 164 4.49 -20.89 -4.83
N SER A 165 5.81 -20.90 -4.59
CA SER A 165 6.41 -21.10 -3.27
C SER A 165 7.09 -19.85 -2.71
N GLY A 166 6.84 -18.69 -3.34
CA GLY A 166 7.43 -17.39 -3.03
C GLY A 166 7.37 -17.04 -1.55
N GLY A 167 6.17 -17.03 -0.97
CA GLY A 167 5.97 -16.65 0.44
C GLY A 167 6.70 -17.56 1.43
N LEU A 168 6.80 -18.87 1.16
CA LEU A 168 7.57 -19.81 2.00
C LEU A 168 9.07 -19.58 1.89
N GLN A 169 9.56 -19.24 0.69
CA GLN A 169 10.97 -18.91 0.45
C GLN A 169 11.34 -17.56 1.05
N GLU A 170 10.46 -16.59 0.94
CA GLU A 170 10.57 -15.26 1.51
C GLU A 170 10.65 -15.31 3.03
N GLU A 171 9.74 -16.02 3.70
CA GLU A 171 9.79 -16.17 5.17
C GLU A 171 11.08 -16.85 5.63
N LYS A 172 11.53 -17.92 4.92
CA LYS A 172 12.83 -18.56 5.22
C LYS A 172 14.01 -17.61 5.03
N TRP A 173 13.97 -16.80 3.98
CA TRP A 173 14.99 -15.79 3.70
C TRP A 173 14.98 -14.72 4.79
N PHE A 174 13.81 -14.23 5.19
CA PHE A 174 13.64 -13.28 6.28
C PHE A 174 14.23 -13.81 7.60
N GLN A 175 13.84 -15.00 8.04
CA GLN A 175 14.35 -15.59 9.29
C GLN A 175 15.87 -15.77 9.28
N LYS A 176 16.46 -16.04 8.10
CA LYS A 176 17.91 -16.18 7.94
C LYS A 176 18.65 -14.85 8.10
N PHE A 177 18.10 -13.77 7.53
CA PHE A 177 18.83 -12.50 7.37
C PHE A 177 18.38 -11.37 8.30
N ARG A 178 17.22 -11.47 8.96
CA ARG A 178 16.71 -10.42 9.88
C ARG A 178 17.68 -10.05 10.99
N LYS A 179 18.47 -11.01 11.48
CA LYS A 179 19.45 -10.79 12.57
C LYS A 179 20.64 -9.91 12.17
N GLU A 180 20.82 -9.66 10.87
CA GLU A 180 21.83 -8.72 10.38
C GLU A 180 21.39 -7.26 10.56
N PHE A 181 20.11 -7.02 10.84
CA PHE A 181 19.51 -5.69 11.01
C PHE A 181 18.64 -5.64 12.28
N PRO A 182 19.23 -5.81 13.48
CA PRO A 182 18.49 -5.80 14.74
C PRO A 182 17.74 -4.48 14.95
N GLU A 183 18.26 -3.36 14.44
CA GLU A 183 17.60 -2.05 14.53
C GLU A 183 16.24 -1.97 13.81
N GLU A 184 15.94 -2.91 12.91
CA GLU A 184 14.68 -2.96 12.18
C GLU A 184 13.68 -3.96 12.79
N PHE A 185 14.17 -5.02 13.44
CA PHE A 185 13.39 -6.25 13.68
C PHE A 185 13.54 -6.83 15.09
N GLU A 186 14.30 -6.20 15.98
CA GLU A 186 14.38 -6.56 17.39
C GLU A 186 13.87 -5.39 18.23
N GLU A 187 12.88 -5.67 19.09
CA GLU A 187 12.41 -4.81 20.19
C GLU A 187 12.93 -5.34 21.53
#